data_AF-A0A6G0UVL5-F1
#
_entry.id   AF-A0A6G0UVL5-F1
#
_cell.length_a   1.000
_cell.length_b   1.000
_cell.length_c   1.000
_cell.angle_alpha   90.00
_cell.angle_beta   90.00
_cell.angle_gamma   90.00
#
_symmetry.space_group_name_H-M   'P 1'
#
loop_
_entity.id
_entity.type
_entity.pdbx_description
1 polymer ?
#
loop_
_entity_poly.entity_id
_entity_poly.type
_entity_poly.pdbx_seq_one_letter_code
_entity_poly.pdbx_strand_id
1 'polypeptide(L)' 'ISGNTARTKDIHGSVATHLRKSLLAKRNWRKAYNAAAAIRQLQLLRISSARISHSTQNSTSQTAPQPQPTAMNIA' A
#
# COMPACT_ATOMS: atom_id res chain seq x y z
N ILE A 1 -7.36 40.79 -19.04
CA ILE A 1 -8.77 40.41 -18.87
C ILE A 1 -9.55 41.69 -18.62
N SER A 2 -10.31 42.17 -19.62
CA SER A 2 -11.16 43.36 -19.54
C SER A 2 -12.48 43.04 -18.82
N GLY A 3 -13.00 44.01 -18.06
CA GLY A 3 -13.89 43.81 -16.91
C GLY A 3 -15.35 43.40 -17.15
N ASN A 4 -15.72 42.86 -18.32
CA ASN A 4 -17.14 42.62 -18.68
C ASN A 4 -17.42 41.20 -19.22
N THR A 5 -16.41 40.33 -19.28
CA THR A 5 -16.55 38.98 -19.88
C THR A 5 -17.09 37.93 -18.91
N ALA A 6 -17.10 38.21 -17.60
CA ALA A 6 -17.55 37.24 -16.59
C ALA A 6 -19.08 37.06 -16.65
N ARG A 7 -19.53 35.82 -16.89
CA ARG A 7 -20.96 35.48 -16.95
C ARG A 7 -21.54 35.42 -15.54
N THR A 8 -22.61 36.16 -15.26
CA THR A 8 -23.30 36.26 -13.94
C THR A 8 -24.19 35.05 -13.60
N LYS A 9 -24.11 33.96 -14.35
CA LYS A 9 -24.95 32.79 -14.10
C LYS A 9 -24.50 32.06 -12.84
N ASP A 10 -25.44 31.53 -12.07
CA ASP A 10 -25.11 30.58 -11.01
C ASP A 10 -24.54 29.29 -11.64
N ILE A 11 -23.28 28.99 -11.32
CA ILE A 11 -22.57 27.79 -11.76
C ILE A 11 -22.28 26.84 -10.60
N HIS A 12 -22.78 27.14 -9.39
CA HIS A 12 -22.39 26.45 -8.17
C HIS A 12 -22.64 24.94 -8.27
N GLY A 13 -23.79 24.50 -8.77
CA GLY A 13 -24.09 23.08 -8.95
C GLY A 13 -23.11 22.37 -9.89
N SER A 14 -22.79 22.96 -11.04
CA SER A 14 -21.87 22.37 -12.02
C SER A 14 -20.42 22.41 -11.54
N VAL A 15 -19.96 23.53 -10.98
CA VAL A 15 -18.59 23.65 -10.47
C VAL A 15 -18.38 22.76 -9.24
N ALA A 16 -19.32 22.73 -8.30
CA ALA A 16 -19.22 21.89 -7.11
C ALA A 16 -19.20 20.39 -7.45
N THR A 17 -19.99 19.95 -8.42
CA THR A 17 -19.96 18.54 -8.87
C THR A 17 -18.65 18.18 -9.58
N HIS A 18 -18.12 19.07 -10.43
CA HIS A 18 -16.81 18.87 -11.06
C HIS A 18 -15.66 18.88 -10.05
N LEU A 19 -15.65 19.83 -9.11
CA LEU A 19 -14.68 19.88 -8.03
C LEU A 19 -14.77 18.63 -7.16
N ARG A 20 -15.97 18.19 -6.76
CA ARG A 20 -16.15 16.93 -6.03
C ARG A 20 -15.56 15.75 -6.80
N LYS A 21 -15.85 15.61 -8.09
CA LYS A 21 -15.32 14.52 -8.91
C LYS A 21 -13.78 14.56 -9.01
N SER A 22 -13.20 15.74 -9.24
CA SER A 22 -11.74 15.94 -9.30
C SER A 22 -11.05 15.72 -7.94
N LEU A 23 -11.67 16.17 -6.84
CA LEU A 23 -11.16 15.98 -5.48
C LEU A 23 -11.22 14.52 -5.04
N LEU A 24 -12.26 13.77 -5.44
CA LEU A 24 -12.33 12.33 -5.22
C LEU A 24 -11.24 11.60 -5.99
N ALA A 25 -11.05 11.94 -7.27
CA ALA A 25 -9.95 11.43 -8.06
C ALA A 25 -8.61 11.74 -7.35
N LYS A 26 -8.31 13.00 -7.03
CA LYS A 26 -7.09 13.40 -6.30
C LYS A 26 -6.88 12.61 -5.01
N ARG A 27 -7.93 12.37 -4.23
CA ARG A 27 -7.87 11.57 -2.99
C ARG A 27 -7.55 10.10 -3.28
N ASN A 28 -8.13 9.52 -4.32
CA ASN A 28 -7.86 8.13 -4.72
C ASN A 28 -6.45 7.96 -5.29
N TRP A 29 -5.96 8.91 -6.08
CA TRP A 29 -4.58 8.91 -6.58
C TRP A 29 -3.58 8.98 -5.42
N ARG A 30 -3.84 9.82 -4.41
CA ARG A 30 -3.01 9.88 -3.19
C ARG A 30 -3.02 8.55 -2.43
N LYS A 31 -4.16 7.87 -2.33
CA LYS A 31 -4.25 6.54 -1.70
C LYS A 31 -3.44 5.50 -2.46
N ALA A 32 -3.62 5.42 -3.78
CA ALA A 32 -2.89 4.48 -4.63
C ALA A 32 -1.37 4.70 -4.55
N TYR A 33 -0.93 5.96 -4.57
CA TYR A 33 0.48 6.32 -4.41
C TYR A 33 1.05 5.86 -3.06
N ASN A 34 0.36 6.17 -1.95
CA ASN A 34 0.82 5.76 -0.62
C ASN A 34 0.88 4.23 -0.47
N ALA A 35 -0.08 3.51 -1.02
CA ALA A 35 -0.07 2.04 -1.02
C ALA A 35 1.12 1.47 -1.81
N ALA A 36 1.37 1.99 -3.03
CA ALA A 36 2.51 1.59 -3.84
C ALA A 36 3.85 1.91 -3.15
N ALA A 37 3.96 3.07 -2.51
CA ALA A 37 5.14 3.45 -1.73
C ALA A 37 5.38 2.49 -0.56
N ALA A 38 4.34 2.12 0.20
CA ALA A 38 4.44 1.16 1.28
C ALA A 38 4.89 -0.22 0.79
N ILE A 39 4.31 -0.74 -0.30
CA ILE A 39 4.72 -2.01 -0.91
C ILE A 39 6.20 -1.97 -1.31
N ARG A 40 6.66 -0.89 -1.93
CA ARG A 40 8.08 -0.72 -2.29
C ARG A 40 8.99 -0.74 -1.05
N GLN A 41 8.61 -0.07 0.03
CA GLN A 41 9.38 -0.11 1.28
C GLN A 41 9.44 -1.53 1.85
N LEU A 42 8.30 -2.23 1.90
CA LEU A 42 8.24 -3.62 2.37
C LEU A 42 9.10 -4.56 1.51
N GLN A 43 9.13 -4.36 0.19
CA GLN A 43 10.03 -5.10 -0.71
C GLN A 43 11.50 -4.81 -0.41
N LEU A 44 11.87 -3.54 -0.20
CA LEU A 44 13.25 -3.16 0.18
C LEU A 44 13.67 -3.75 1.54
N LEU A 45 12.78 -3.76 2.53
CA LEU A 45 13.04 -4.40 3.83
C LEU A 45 13.21 -5.91 3.67
N ARG A 46 12.36 -6.58 2.88
CA ARG A 46 12.50 -8.01 2.58
C ARG A 46 13.84 -8.33 1.92
N ILE A 47 14.27 -7.53 0.96
CA ILE A 47 15.56 -7.71 0.26
C ILE A 47 16.74 -7.43 1.22
N SER A 48 16.63 -6.41 2.07
CA SER A 48 17.67 -6.09 3.07
C SER A 48 17.76 -7.18 4.15
N SER A 49 16.63 -7.71 4.60
CA SER A 49 16.57 -8.85 5.51
C SER A 49 17.18 -10.11 4.89
N ALA A 50 16.87 -10.40 3.62
CA ALA A 50 17.49 -11.52 2.90
C ALA A 50 19.02 -11.37 2.85
N ARG A 51 19.55 -10.17 2.55
CA ARG A 51 21.01 -9.93 2.56
C ARG A 51 21.65 -10.15 3.93
N ILE A 52 20.97 -9.81 5.03
CA ILE A 52 21.46 -10.10 6.39
C ILE A 52 21.47 -11.61 6.66
N SER A 53 20.42 -12.33 6.24
CA SER A 53 20.33 -13.80 6.38
C SER A 53 21.41 -14.55 5.59
N HIS A 54 21.77 -14.08 4.38
CA HIS A 54 22.86 -14.69 3.60
C HIS A 54 24.25 -14.42 4.20
N SER A 55 24.42 -13.37 5.02
CA SER A 55 25.66 -13.14 5.77
C SER A 55 25.75 -13.99 7.05
N THR A 56 24.64 -14.54 7.55
CA THR A 56 24.59 -15.38 8.76
C THR A 56 24.53 -16.88 8.48
N GLN A 57 24.34 -17.30 7.22
CA GLN A 57 24.31 -18.73 6.83
C GLN A 57 25.70 -19.38 6.64
N ASN A 58 26.81 -18.70 6.96
CA ASN A 58 28.12 -19.35 7.10
C ASN A 58 28.46 -19.72 8.56
N SER A 59 27.48 -19.82 9.44
CA SER A 59 27.71 -20.30 10.80
C SER A 59 26.61 -21.27 11.23
N THR A 60 27.04 -22.51 11.39
CA THR A 60 26.51 -23.53 12.31
C THR A 60 25.13 -24.14 11.99
N SER A 61 25.20 -25.31 11.36
CA SER A 61 24.41 -26.51 11.67
C SER A 61 23.86 -26.56 13.10
N GLN A 62 22.55 -26.84 13.27
CA GLN A 62 22.00 -27.92 14.11
C GLN A 62 20.49 -27.78 14.40
N THR A 63 19.76 -28.80 13.93
CA THR A 63 18.72 -29.60 14.62
C THR A 63 17.38 -28.98 15.07
N ALA A 64 16.30 -29.56 14.52
CA ALA A 64 14.89 -29.35 14.83
C ALA A 64 14.45 -29.94 16.19
N PRO A 65 13.26 -29.55 16.68
CA PRO A 65 12.26 -30.59 17.00
C PRO A 65 10.88 -30.28 16.40
N GLN A 66 10.34 -31.23 15.63
CA GLN A 66 8.92 -31.28 15.24
C GLN A 66 8.04 -31.59 16.47
N PRO A 67 6.86 -30.97 16.62
CA PRO A 67 5.79 -31.51 17.44
C PRO A 67 5.02 -32.58 16.65
N GLN A 68 5.02 -33.84 17.13
CA GLN A 68 4.17 -34.91 16.61
C GLN A 68 2.71 -34.69 17.04
N PRO A 69 1.72 -34.83 16.14
CA PRO A 69 0.32 -34.97 16.53
C PRO A 69 0.04 -36.42 16.95
N THR A 70 -0.40 -36.62 18.20
CA THR A 70 -0.87 -37.93 18.69
C THR A 70 -2.18 -38.30 17.98
N ALA A 71 -2.15 -39.38 17.19
CA ALA A 71 -3.35 -39.98 16.61
C ALA A 71 -4.16 -40.67 17.72
N MET A 72 -5.39 -40.21 17.95
CA MET A 72 -6.33 -40.84 18.86
C MET A 72 -7.07 -41.95 18.10
N ASN A 73 -6.66 -43.20 18.29
CA ASN A 73 -7.29 -44.39 17.73
C ASN A 73 -8.40 -44.86 18.68
N ILE A 74 -9.66 -44.81 18.24
CA ILE A 74 -10.81 -45.33 18.98
C ILE A 74 -11.15 -46.69 18.36
N ALA A 75 -10.98 -47.75 19.14
CA ALA A 75 -11.47 -49.09 18.85
C ALA A 75 -12.91 -49.25 19.34
#